data_AF-A0A818SM86-F1
#
_entry.id   AF-A0A818SM86-F1
#
_cell.length_a   1.000
_cell.length_b   1.000
_cell.length_c   1.000
_cell.angle_alpha   90.00
_cell.angle_beta   90.00
_cell.angle_gamma   90.00
#
_symmetry.space_group_name_H-M   'P 1'
#
loop_
_entity.id
_entity.type
_entity.pdbx_description
1 polymer ?
#
loop_
_entity_poly.entity_id
_entity_poly.type
_entity_poly.pdbx_seq_one_letter_code
_entity_poly.pdbx_strand_id
1 'polypeptide(L)' 'MNTKTIGEFHRNFFPYVNQDGYRSPLVFVYFKRIGTNVLINVECRAYAQNIDHNDNLEYRTGSVHFELIVE' A
#
# COMPACT_ATOMS: atom_id res chain seq x y z
N MET A 1 11.17 3.46 -24.10
CA MET A 1 11.58 3.63 -22.69
C MET A 1 10.46 3.06 -21.82
N ASN A 2 10.58 1.82 -21.36
CA ASN A 2 9.54 1.14 -20.57
C ASN A 2 9.73 1.49 -19.09
N THR A 3 9.08 2.54 -18.62
CA THR A 3 8.95 2.78 -17.18
C THR A 3 7.90 1.81 -16.66
N LYS A 4 8.33 0.64 -16.20
CA LYS A 4 7.46 -0.28 -15.48
C LYS A 4 7.06 0.40 -14.16
N THR A 5 5.84 0.92 -14.09
CA THR A 5 5.27 1.46 -12.86
C THR A 5 5.08 0.29 -11.89
N ILE A 6 5.73 0.36 -10.72
CA ILE A 6 5.62 -0.66 -9.66
C ILE A 6 4.70 -0.13 -8.56
N GLY A 7 3.81 -0.98 -8.04
CA GLY A 7 2.95 -0.62 -6.90
C GLY A 7 1.74 0.27 -7.24
N GLU A 8 1.21 0.20 -8.45
CA GLU A 8 -0.01 0.92 -8.84
C GLU A 8 -1.29 0.05 -8.73
N PHE A 9 -2.43 0.71 -8.52
CA PHE A 9 -3.75 0.10 -8.66
C PHE A 9 -4.38 0.51 -10.00
N HIS A 10 -4.72 -0.46 -10.84
CA HIS A 10 -5.29 -0.17 -12.15
C HIS A 10 -6.76 0.30 -12.03
N ARG A 11 -7.13 1.33 -12.82
CA ARG A 11 -8.48 1.93 -12.74
C ARG A 11 -9.61 0.97 -13.10
N ASN A 12 -9.34 -0.08 -13.89
CA ASN A 12 -10.35 -1.07 -14.31
C ASN A 12 -10.96 -1.87 -13.15
N PHE A 13 -10.35 -1.86 -11.96
CA PHE A 13 -10.93 -2.49 -10.76
C PHE A 13 -11.99 -1.61 -10.07
N PHE A 14 -12.20 -0.37 -10.54
CA PHE A 14 -13.15 0.58 -9.95
C PHE A 14 -14.18 1.04 -10.99
N PRO A 15 -15.42 1.38 -10.59
CA PRO A 15 -15.94 1.37 -9.22
C PRO A 15 -16.32 -0.03 -8.73
N TYR A 16 -16.31 -0.20 -7.41
CA TYR A 16 -16.96 -1.35 -6.78
C TYR A 16 -18.48 -1.13 -6.79
N VAL A 17 -19.24 -2.11 -7.31
CA VAL A 17 -20.69 -2.02 -7.50
C VAL A 17 -21.43 -3.22 -6.89
N ASN A 18 -20.84 -3.90 -5.89
CA ASN A 18 -21.32 -5.16 -5.33
C ASN A 18 -21.45 -6.29 -6.37
N GLN A 19 -20.53 -6.37 -7.33
CA GLN A 19 -20.50 -7.44 -8.32
C GLN A 19 -20.00 -8.77 -7.71
N ASP A 20 -20.67 -9.87 -8.04
CA ASP A 20 -20.29 -11.21 -7.58
C ASP A 20 -18.85 -11.55 -8.02
N GLY A 21 -18.09 -12.10 -7.07
CA GLY A 21 -16.69 -12.50 -7.31
C GLY A 21 -15.70 -11.33 -7.45
N TYR A 22 -16.08 -10.11 -7.07
CA TYR A 22 -15.15 -8.98 -7.01
C TYR A 22 -13.91 -9.31 -6.17
N ARG A 23 -12.73 -8.98 -6.70
CA ARG A 23 -11.45 -9.06 -5.98
C ARG A 23 -10.80 -7.69 -6.00
N SER A 24 -10.54 -7.13 -4.83
CA SER A 24 -9.80 -5.88 -4.71
C SER A 24 -8.38 -6.06 -5.28
N PRO A 25 -7.83 -5.05 -5.95
CA PRO A 25 -6.48 -5.12 -6.48
C PRO A 25 -5.48 -5.14 -5.32
N LEU A 26 -4.40 -5.92 -5.47
CA LEU A 26 -3.35 -6.08 -4.47
C LEU A 26 -2.00 -5.64 -5.04
N VAL A 27 -1.16 -5.10 -4.17
CA VAL A 27 0.25 -4.79 -4.46
C VAL A 27 1.12 -5.45 -3.40
N PHE A 28 2.31 -5.88 -3.82
CA PHE A 28 3.30 -6.50 -2.92
C PHE A 28 4.55 -5.62 -2.86
N VAL A 29 5.07 -5.45 -1.64
CA VAL A 29 6.34 -4.77 -1.39
C VAL A 29 7.38 -5.81 -1.02
N TYR A 30 8.50 -5.84 -1.75
CA TYR A 30 9.62 -6.74 -1.49
C TYR A 30 10.85 -5.94 -1.06
N PHE A 31 11.27 -6.14 0.20
CA PHE A 31 12.46 -5.51 0.76
C PHE A 31 13.71 -6.32 0.38
N LYS A 32 14.46 -5.86 -0.65
CA LYS A 32 15.63 -6.59 -1.19
C LYS A 32 16.80 -6.71 -0.21
N ARG A 33 16.98 -5.73 0.66
CA ARG A 33 18.09 -5.65 1.64
C ARG A 33 17.57 -4.99 2.91
N ILE A 34 17.02 -5.81 3.80
CA ILE A 34 16.50 -5.36 5.09
C ILE A 34 17.60 -5.48 6.15
N GLY A 35 17.65 -4.53 7.09
CA GLY A 35 18.56 -4.63 8.24
C GLY A 35 18.07 -5.71 9.20
N THR A 36 18.98 -6.56 9.67
CA THR A 36 18.70 -7.59 10.69
C THR A 36 18.90 -7.02 12.09
N ASN A 37 18.17 -7.54 13.08
CA ASN A 37 18.30 -7.18 14.50
C ASN A 37 18.05 -5.69 14.79
N VAL A 38 17.28 -5.00 13.94
CA VAL A 38 16.86 -3.61 14.13
C VAL A 38 15.35 -3.49 13.93
N LEU A 39 14.72 -2.58 14.68
CA LEU A 39 13.30 -2.24 14.50
C LEU A 39 13.14 -1.28 13.32
N ILE A 40 12.41 -1.70 12.30
CA ILE A 40 12.16 -0.92 11.09
C ILE A 40 10.69 -0.49 11.08
N ASN A 41 10.48 0.82 11.11
CA ASN A 41 9.17 1.44 10.98
C ASN A 41 8.86 1.68 9.50
N VAL A 42 7.80 1.06 8.98
CA VAL A 42 7.38 1.21 7.57
C VAL A 42 6.04 1.92 7.52
N GLU A 43 5.92 2.90 6.63
CA GLU A 43 4.63 3.50 6.26
C GLU A 43 4.46 3.41 4.73
N CYS A 44 3.34 2.86 4.28
CA CYS A 44 2.95 2.82 2.88
C CYS A 44 1.75 3.74 2.66
N ARG A 45 1.85 4.65 1.68
CA ARG A 45 0.81 5.64 1.35
C ARG A 45 0.28 5.43 -0.06
N ALA A 46 -1.04 5.56 -0.25
CA ALA A 46 -1.69 5.47 -1.55
C ALA A 46 -2.05 6.87 -2.06
N TYR A 47 -1.48 7.27 -3.19
CA TYR A 47 -1.69 8.61 -3.74
C TYR A 47 -2.70 8.62 -4.90
N ALA A 48 -3.82 9.30 -4.71
CA ALA A 48 -4.77 9.65 -5.76
C ALA A 48 -5.54 10.93 -5.35
N GLN A 49 -6.16 11.61 -6.32
CA GLN A 49 -6.90 12.86 -6.08
C GLN A 49 -8.07 12.72 -5.09
N ASN A 50 -8.58 11.51 -4.92
CA ASN A 50 -9.72 11.17 -4.07
C ASN A 50 -9.33 10.34 -2.83
N ILE A 51 -8.04 10.32 -2.46
CA ILE A 51 -7.58 9.65 -1.25
C ILE A 51 -7.11 10.72 -0.26
N ASP A 52 -7.92 10.93 0.78
CA ASP A 52 -7.54 11.75 1.91
C ASP A 52 -6.51 11.02 2.76
N HIS A 53 -5.51 11.77 3.23
CA HIS A 53 -4.50 11.27 4.14
C HIS A 53 -4.75 11.89 5.51
N ASN A 54 -5.01 11.05 6.51
CA ASN A 54 -5.12 11.49 7.89
C ASN A 54 -3.92 10.95 8.66
N ASP A 55 -3.06 11.85 9.14
CA ASP A 55 -1.89 11.50 9.95
C ASP A 55 -2.26 11.20 11.42
N ASN A 56 -3.54 11.22 11.79
CA ASN A 56 -3.99 10.76 13.10
C ASN A 56 -3.71 9.26 13.28
N LEU A 57 -2.92 8.93 14.31
CA LEU A 57 -2.49 7.58 14.66
C LEU A 57 -3.66 6.61 14.92
N GLU A 58 -4.82 7.11 15.34
CA GLU A 58 -6.02 6.28 15.59
C GLU A 58 -6.78 5.90 14.30
N TYR A 59 -6.70 6.73 13.26
CA TYR A 59 -7.48 6.57 12.02
C TYR A 59 -6.60 6.88 10.80
N ARG A 60 -5.70 5.94 10.47
CA ARG A 60 -4.84 6.04 9.28
C ARG A 60 -5.67 5.81 8.02
N THR A 61 -6.17 6.89 7.44
CA THR A 61 -6.81 6.87 6.12
C THR A 61 -5.76 7.09 5.03
N GLY A 62 -5.81 6.31 3.96
CA GLY A 62 -4.89 6.45 2.83
C GLY A 62 -3.47 5.92 3.08
N SER A 63 -3.19 5.40 4.28
CA SER A 63 -1.89 4.80 4.62
C SER A 63 -2.03 3.57 5.50
N VAL A 64 -1.00 2.73 5.48
CA VAL A 64 -0.80 1.62 6.42
C VAL A 64 0.58 1.74 7.03
N HIS A 65 0.67 1.40 8.31
CA HIS A 65 1.94 1.37 9.03
C HIS A 65 2.09 0.07 9.78
N PHE A 66 3.32 -0.41 9.77
CA PHE A 66 3.70 -1.64 10.44
C PHE A 66 5.19 -1.59 10.78
N GLU A 67 5.54 -2.37 11.80
CA GLU A 67 6.90 -2.53 12.25
C GLU A 67 7.45 -3.89 11.79
N LEU A 68 8.71 -3.91 11.38
CA LEU A 68 9.41 -5.12 10.96
C LEU A 68 10.66 -5.33 11.82
N ILE A 69 10.87 -6.56 12.25
CA ILE A 69 12.14 -7.06 12.78
C ILE A 69 12.45 -8.34 12.04
N VAL A 70 13.68 -8.47 11.53
CA VAL A 70 14.18 -9.70 10.89
C VAL A 70 15.40 -10.15 11.66
N GLU A 71 15.41 -11.42 12.06
CA GLU A 71 16.52 -12.08 12.75
C GLU A 71 17.54 -12.65 11.75
#